data_AF-A0A7Z8KRX3-F1
#
_entry.id   AF-A0A7Z8KRX3-F1
#
_cell.length_a   1.000
_cell.length_b   1.000
_cell.length_c   1.000
_cell.angle_alpha   90.00
_cell.angle_beta   90.00
_cell.angle_gamma   90.00
#
_symmetry.space_group_name_H-M   'P 1'
#
loop_
_entity.id
_entity.type
_entity.pdbx_description
1 polymer ?
#
loop_
_entity_poly.entity_id
_entity_poly.type
_entity_poly.pdbx_seq_one_letter_code
_entity_poly.pdbx_strand_id
1 'polypeptide(L)'
;MNGDNSDKNTEDDSEYHLYPYSIDKNKSDDTQTESDEIQTSGVSEDAEIETSDEITEDDSPVIVETSEPVKEEVETQVEEETSNDIVSGEPVNAAPETPVKEEVAEPAPQTGTGYYEPSRETPVVKKKKSRKWQYVAIVLFLLFVIGIGFAAIYQSFNGDLYSSNDKIAVIYIEGTMVTSSVPGGLGYASSEEISDNIRKALNDDDVKAIVLRINSGGGSSTAGEEAYEEVKKASESGVPVVVSMGSTAASAAYHLSSPADLIVANPSTMTGSIGTIWQFQNLSEYYDKEGVEYYIVKSGEFKDMGNAARGLSDDEKEYANKVVAEVYSNFVADVAESRDMSVSEVKSLADGRIYTGREAKELGLVDELGNFYDAIDMAADLAGVDDPTIVYMNKPTLSSLLFGSEADADATAELVYYYEDSPFGYLT
;
A
#
# COMPACT_ATOMS: atom_id res chain seq x y z
N MET A 1 -25.97 31.12 -43.08
CA MET A 1 -27.43 30.89 -43.17
C MET A 1 -27.62 29.49 -42.60
N ASN A 2 -27.66 29.28 -41.29
CA ASN A 2 -28.64 29.67 -40.24
C ASN A 2 -30.04 29.08 -40.45
N GLY A 3 -30.54 28.42 -39.38
CA GLY A 3 -31.85 27.80 -39.19
C GLY A 3 -31.65 26.40 -38.59
N ASP A 4 -31.36 26.25 -37.30
CA ASP A 4 -32.21 26.53 -36.11
C ASP A 4 -33.49 25.70 -36.10
N ASN A 5 -33.54 24.68 -35.23
CA ASN A 5 -34.75 24.31 -34.52
C ASN A 5 -34.43 23.57 -33.23
N SER A 6 -35.14 23.98 -32.20
CA SER A 6 -34.86 23.80 -30.79
C SER A 6 -35.63 22.63 -30.15
N ASP A 7 -35.17 22.31 -28.93
CA ASP A 7 -35.91 21.79 -27.77
C ASP A 7 -36.52 20.38 -27.83
N LYS A 8 -35.96 19.50 -26.98
CA LYS A 8 -36.72 18.90 -25.87
C LYS A 8 -35.80 18.36 -24.77
N ASN A 9 -35.94 18.98 -23.60
CA ASN A 9 -35.51 18.56 -22.27
C ASN A 9 -35.86 17.11 -21.92
N THR A 10 -34.94 16.45 -21.23
CA THR A 10 -35.21 15.69 -20.00
C THR A 10 -33.97 15.83 -19.11
N GLU A 11 -34.05 16.77 -18.15
CA GLU A 11 -33.18 16.82 -16.97
C GLU A 11 -33.57 15.63 -16.08
N ASP A 12 -32.57 14.82 -15.72
CA ASP A 12 -32.67 13.76 -14.71
C ASP A 12 -32.05 14.34 -13.43
N ASP A 13 -32.90 14.94 -12.60
CA ASP A 13 -32.55 15.40 -11.27
C ASP A 13 -32.47 14.18 -10.34
N SER A 14 -31.26 13.65 -10.13
CA SER A 14 -31.01 12.68 -9.07
C SER A 14 -31.03 13.40 -7.71
N GLU A 15 -32.22 13.39 -7.12
CA GLU A 15 -32.51 13.90 -5.77
C GLU A 15 -31.75 13.07 -4.72
N TYR A 16 -30.65 13.61 -4.19
CA TYR A 16 -29.95 13.04 -3.04
C TYR A 16 -30.82 13.19 -1.78
N HIS A 17 -31.53 12.13 -1.41
CA HIS A 17 -32.22 12.06 -0.13
C HIS A 17 -31.21 11.89 1.02
N LEU A 18 -30.84 13.02 1.63
CA LEU A 18 -30.23 13.08 2.95
C LEU A 18 -31.26 12.59 3.98
N TYR A 19 -30.99 11.45 4.63
CA TYR A 19 -31.76 11.00 5.79
C TYR A 19 -31.30 11.78 7.04
N PRO A 20 -32.18 12.54 7.71
CA PRO A 20 -31.79 13.27 8.92
C PRO A 20 -31.65 12.31 10.11
N TYR A 21 -30.52 12.44 10.80
CA TYR A 21 -30.27 11.87 12.12
C TYR A 21 -31.08 12.67 13.16
N SER A 22 -32.22 12.15 13.61
CA SER A 22 -33.05 12.81 14.64
C SER A 22 -32.62 12.35 16.05
N ILE A 23 -32.03 13.27 16.82
CA ILE A 23 -31.83 13.11 18.26
C ILE A 23 -33.14 13.45 18.98
N ASP A 24 -33.69 12.45 19.67
CA ASP A 24 -34.88 12.57 20.51
C ASP A 24 -34.54 13.40 21.78
N LYS A 25 -35.08 14.60 21.88
CA LYS A 25 -35.05 15.43 23.09
C LYS A 25 -36.41 15.35 23.76
N ASN A 26 -36.48 14.70 24.91
CA ASN A 26 -37.68 14.74 25.72
C ASN A 26 -37.34 15.02 27.21
N LYS A 27 -37.61 16.25 27.67
CA LYS A 27 -38.41 16.54 28.89
C LYS A 27 -38.40 18.03 29.32
N SER A 28 -39.62 18.57 29.43
CA SER A 28 -40.18 19.65 30.30
C SER A 28 -41.25 20.38 29.46
N ASP A 29 -42.50 20.64 29.85
CA ASP A 29 -43.21 20.71 31.12
C ASP A 29 -44.73 20.66 30.83
N ASP A 30 -45.51 20.26 31.85
CA ASP A 30 -46.90 20.60 32.21
C ASP A 30 -47.97 20.92 31.14
N THR A 31 -49.09 20.18 31.19
CA THR A 31 -50.36 20.65 31.79
C THR A 31 -51.47 19.58 31.84
N GLN A 32 -52.25 19.66 32.92
CA GLN A 32 -53.53 18.98 33.26
C GLN A 32 -54.56 19.09 32.12
N THR A 33 -55.62 18.29 31.92
CA THR A 33 -56.71 17.71 32.75
C THR A 33 -57.57 16.92 31.72
N GLU A 34 -58.20 15.76 31.94
CA GLU A 34 -59.49 15.54 32.63
C GLU A 34 -59.91 14.07 32.42
N SER A 35 -60.55 13.52 33.47
CA SER A 35 -61.47 12.37 33.61
C SER A 35 -61.82 11.46 32.43
N ASP A 36 -61.79 10.13 32.67
CA ASP A 36 -63.03 9.35 32.83
C ASP A 36 -62.79 7.91 33.36
N GLU A 37 -63.89 7.34 33.84
CA GLU A 37 -64.10 6.35 34.89
C GLU A 37 -63.73 4.87 34.64
N ILE A 38 -63.29 4.23 35.74
CA ILE A 38 -63.75 2.94 36.33
C ILE A 38 -63.75 1.68 35.43
N GLN A 39 -62.91 0.69 35.80
CA GLN A 39 -63.42 -0.61 36.27
C GLN A 39 -62.39 -1.40 37.08
N THR A 40 -62.84 -1.81 38.27
CA THR A 40 -62.18 -2.69 39.23
C THR A 40 -62.70 -4.11 39.08
N SER A 41 -61.78 -5.08 39.08
CA SER A 41 -61.94 -6.47 39.53
C SER A 41 -60.52 -7.06 39.51
N GLY A 42 -59.91 -7.57 40.57
CA GLY A 42 -60.42 -8.18 41.77
C GLY A 42 -59.68 -9.51 41.92
N VAL A 43 -58.87 -9.63 42.99
CA VAL A 43 -58.69 -10.85 43.83
C VAL A 43 -57.96 -12.03 43.14
N SER A 44 -56.97 -12.75 43.68
CA SER A 44 -56.53 -13.09 45.06
C SER A 44 -55.14 -13.77 45.03
N GLU A 45 -54.43 -13.73 46.17
CA GLU A 45 -53.75 -14.85 46.90
C GLU A 45 -52.76 -15.75 46.13
N ASP A 46 -51.62 -16.22 46.64
CA ASP A 46 -50.92 -16.21 47.93
C ASP A 46 -49.50 -16.76 47.62
N ALA A 47 -48.48 -16.32 48.36
CA ALA A 47 -47.50 -17.22 49.00
C ALA A 47 -46.36 -16.43 49.68
N GLU A 48 -46.26 -16.70 50.97
CA GLU A 48 -45.36 -16.19 52.00
C GLU A 48 -43.87 -16.52 51.77
N ILE A 49 -42.99 -15.54 52.03
CA ILE A 49 -42.03 -15.44 53.16
C ILE A 49 -40.85 -16.45 53.10
N GLU A 50 -39.64 -15.94 52.90
CA GLU A 50 -38.60 -16.02 53.95
C GLU A 50 -37.55 -14.92 53.81
N THR A 51 -37.20 -14.37 54.97
CA THR A 51 -36.42 -13.17 55.27
C THR A 51 -34.96 -13.50 55.54
N SER A 52 -34.03 -12.60 55.19
CA SER A 52 -32.87 -12.30 56.02
C SER A 52 -32.19 -10.97 55.61
N ASP A 53 -32.45 -9.94 56.41
CA ASP A 53 -31.51 -8.99 57.04
C ASP A 53 -30.41 -8.26 56.21
N GLU A 54 -30.67 -6.97 55.96
CA GLU A 54 -29.90 -5.75 56.35
C GLU A 54 -28.67 -6.01 57.29
N ILE A 55 -27.50 -5.35 57.30
CA ILE A 55 -26.99 -3.95 57.20
C ILE A 55 -25.43 -4.11 57.05
N THR A 56 -24.59 -3.35 56.32
CA THR A 56 -23.98 -2.03 56.65
C THR A 56 -22.95 -1.58 55.59
N GLU A 57 -23.21 -0.39 55.05
CA GLU A 57 -22.33 0.80 54.92
C GLU A 57 -20.79 0.74 55.03
N ASP A 58 -20.18 1.42 54.04
CA ASP A 58 -19.11 2.45 54.07
C ASP A 58 -17.69 2.15 54.57
N ASP A 59 -16.70 2.34 53.68
CA ASP A 59 -15.54 3.22 53.91
C ASP A 59 -14.61 3.26 52.67
N SER A 60 -14.54 4.43 52.02
CA SER A 60 -13.34 4.93 51.31
C SER A 60 -12.71 6.03 52.17
N PRO A 61 -11.38 6.21 52.27
CA PRO A 61 -10.67 7.09 51.32
C PRO A 61 -9.17 6.68 51.12
N VAL A 62 -8.32 7.27 50.27
CA VAL A 62 -7.67 8.59 50.41
C VAL A 62 -6.79 8.86 49.17
N ILE A 63 -6.87 10.10 48.66
CA ILE A 63 -5.98 10.76 47.70
C ILE A 63 -4.82 11.43 48.46
N VAL A 64 -3.58 11.38 47.92
CA VAL A 64 -2.49 12.31 48.30
C VAL A 64 -1.77 12.80 47.04
N GLU A 65 -1.94 14.09 46.74
CA GLU A 65 -1.01 14.91 45.96
C GLU A 65 0.11 15.45 46.87
N THR A 66 1.33 15.62 46.36
CA THR A 66 2.20 16.77 46.69
C THR A 66 3.35 16.98 45.69
N SER A 67 3.34 18.17 45.07
CA SER A 67 4.43 19.18 44.87
C SER A 67 5.73 18.90 44.08
N GLU A 68 6.02 19.85 43.17
CA GLU A 68 7.24 20.15 42.39
C GLU A 68 8.41 20.80 43.20
N PRO A 69 9.49 21.39 42.60
CA PRO A 69 10.76 20.74 42.29
C PRO A 69 11.99 21.42 42.96
N VAL A 70 13.16 20.77 42.94
CA VAL A 70 14.44 21.35 43.39
C VAL A 70 15.43 21.44 42.23
N LYS A 71 15.97 22.65 42.00
CA LYS A 71 17.11 22.96 41.14
C LYS A 71 18.40 22.54 41.82
N GLU A 72 19.32 21.92 41.09
CA GLU A 72 20.73 21.87 41.46
C GLU A 72 21.59 22.02 40.19
N GLU A 73 22.43 23.06 40.20
CA GLU A 73 23.52 23.29 39.25
C GLU A 73 24.70 22.39 39.62
N VAL A 74 25.31 21.74 38.62
CA VAL A 74 26.66 21.16 38.77
C VAL A 74 27.48 21.48 37.53
N GLU A 75 28.42 22.41 37.70
CA GLU A 75 29.65 22.52 36.91
C GLU A 75 30.60 21.36 37.25
N THR A 76 31.14 20.67 36.24
CA THR A 76 32.52 20.14 36.25
C THR A 76 32.89 19.80 34.80
N GLN A 77 33.77 20.59 34.20
CA GLN A 77 35.23 20.39 34.10
C GLN A 77 35.66 19.44 32.97
N VAL A 78 36.33 20.08 32.03
CA VAL A 78 37.13 19.56 30.92
C VAL A 78 38.36 18.85 31.46
N GLU A 79 38.63 17.64 30.97
CA GLU A 79 39.98 17.08 30.90
C GLU A 79 40.29 16.72 29.44
N GLU A 80 41.27 17.43 28.89
CA GLU A 80 42.04 17.03 27.71
C GLU A 80 43.07 15.97 28.12
N GLU A 81 43.23 14.92 27.33
CA GLU A 81 44.53 14.28 27.14
C GLU A 81 44.79 14.03 25.64
N THR A 82 45.76 14.80 25.12
CA THR A 82 46.98 14.37 24.41
C THR A 82 46.87 13.21 23.39
N SER A 83 47.45 13.23 22.19
CA SER A 83 48.51 14.03 21.58
C SER A 83 48.84 13.44 20.19
N ASN A 84 49.62 14.19 19.42
CA ASN A 84 50.50 13.78 18.30
C ASN A 84 49.85 13.57 16.93
N ASP A 85 50.43 13.98 15.81
CA ASP A 85 51.47 14.95 15.48
C ASP A 85 51.59 14.93 13.93
N ILE A 86 51.89 16.09 13.34
CA ILE A 86 52.78 16.26 12.16
C ILE A 86 52.26 16.01 10.72
N VAL A 87 52.01 17.15 10.06
CA VAL A 87 52.61 17.68 8.81
C VAL A 87 52.14 17.23 7.40
N SER A 88 51.67 18.27 6.70
CA SER A 88 51.54 18.60 5.27
C SER A 88 52.21 17.77 4.17
N GLY A 89 51.51 17.70 3.04
CA GLY A 89 52.10 17.62 1.69
C GLY A 89 51.07 17.41 0.57
N GLU A 90 50.72 18.47 -0.17
CA GLU A 90 50.30 18.39 -1.59
C GLU A 90 51.47 17.80 -2.45
N PRO A 91 51.32 17.30 -3.72
CA PRO A 91 50.57 17.97 -4.79
C PRO A 91 50.12 17.16 -6.08
N VAL A 92 49.49 17.89 -7.02
CA VAL A 92 49.36 17.80 -8.53
C VAL A 92 48.82 16.57 -9.30
N ASN A 93 47.66 16.79 -9.95
CA ASN A 93 47.31 16.71 -11.39
C ASN A 93 48.24 16.00 -12.41
N ALA A 94 47.67 15.11 -13.26
CA ALA A 94 47.54 15.28 -14.73
C ALA A 94 47.24 13.96 -15.48
N ALA A 95 46.30 14.03 -16.43
CA ALA A 95 45.84 12.98 -17.35
C ALA A 95 46.80 12.73 -18.55
N PRO A 96 46.48 11.75 -19.41
CA PRO A 96 46.76 11.94 -20.84
C PRO A 96 45.59 11.60 -21.78
N GLU A 97 45.56 12.37 -22.87
CA GLU A 97 44.65 12.33 -24.01
C GLU A 97 45.12 11.36 -25.13
N THR A 98 44.19 11.06 -26.04
CA THR A 98 44.28 10.34 -27.33
C THR A 98 45.28 10.91 -28.36
N PRO A 99 45.67 10.14 -29.40
CA PRO A 99 45.24 10.49 -30.78
C PRO A 99 45.01 9.27 -31.75
N VAL A 100 43.98 9.25 -32.61
CA VAL A 100 43.83 9.68 -34.05
C VAL A 100 44.01 8.56 -35.10
N LYS A 101 43.06 8.53 -36.06
CA LYS A 101 42.88 7.67 -37.25
C LYS A 101 43.87 7.94 -38.39
N GLU A 102 44.11 6.94 -39.24
CA GLU A 102 44.34 7.14 -40.68
C GLU A 102 43.88 5.93 -41.52
N GLU A 103 43.29 6.21 -42.69
CA GLU A 103 42.64 5.32 -43.65
C GLU A 103 43.40 5.41 -44.98
N VAL A 104 43.88 4.31 -45.60
CA VAL A 104 44.28 4.30 -47.02
C VAL A 104 44.15 2.92 -47.70
N ALA A 105 43.23 2.87 -48.67
CA ALA A 105 43.23 2.31 -50.04
C ALA A 105 43.93 0.98 -50.44
N GLU A 106 43.19 0.20 -51.24
CA GLU A 106 43.65 -0.81 -52.22
C GLU A 106 44.10 -0.12 -53.53
N PRO A 107 45.11 -0.64 -54.29
CA PRO A 107 44.76 -1.26 -55.58
C PRO A 107 45.72 -2.35 -56.14
N ALA A 108 45.10 -3.28 -56.90
CA ALA A 108 45.48 -3.82 -58.22
C ALA A 108 46.69 -4.79 -58.45
N PRO A 109 46.60 -5.68 -59.46
CA PRO A 109 47.42 -6.88 -59.62
C PRO A 109 48.64 -6.68 -60.53
N GLN A 110 49.65 -7.54 -60.42
CA GLN A 110 50.76 -7.62 -61.37
C GLN A 110 50.99 -9.02 -61.94
N THR A 111 51.24 -8.99 -63.25
CA THR A 111 51.45 -10.07 -64.21
C THR A 111 52.93 -10.43 -64.38
N GLY A 112 53.20 -11.67 -64.82
CA GLY A 112 54.47 -12.13 -65.43
C GLY A 112 55.21 -13.13 -64.53
N THR A 113 55.82 -14.21 -65.01
CA THR A 113 56.33 -14.57 -66.35
C THR A 113 56.37 -16.10 -66.48
N GLY A 114 56.33 -16.60 -67.72
CA GLY A 114 56.24 -18.02 -68.02
C GLY A 114 57.56 -18.78 -68.07
N TYR A 115 57.46 -20.11 -67.95
CA TYR A 115 58.37 -21.09 -68.55
C TYR A 115 57.55 -22.31 -68.97
N TYR A 116 57.73 -22.72 -70.23
CA TYR A 116 57.22 -23.96 -70.83
C TYR A 116 58.38 -24.95 -70.84
N GLU A 117 58.19 -26.15 -70.27
CA GLU A 117 59.10 -27.29 -70.47
C GLU A 117 58.27 -28.60 -70.58
N PRO A 118 58.64 -29.55 -71.47
CA PRO A 118 57.72 -30.55 -72.00
C PRO A 118 57.52 -31.80 -71.14
N SER A 119 56.39 -32.46 -71.44
CA SER A 119 55.83 -33.71 -70.91
C SER A 119 56.79 -34.76 -70.35
N ARG A 120 56.60 -35.09 -69.05
CA ARG A 120 56.85 -36.42 -68.51
C ARG A 120 55.50 -37.11 -68.28
N GLU A 121 55.33 -38.29 -68.88
CA GLU A 121 54.19 -39.17 -68.63
C GLU A 121 54.07 -39.47 -67.14
N THR A 122 52.91 -39.17 -66.55
CA THR A 122 52.58 -39.56 -65.18
C THR A 122 51.73 -40.83 -65.21
N PRO A 123 51.95 -41.77 -64.28
CA PRO A 123 51.26 -43.05 -64.25
C PRO A 123 49.77 -42.82 -63.95
N VAL A 124 48.90 -43.64 -64.57
CA VAL A 124 47.46 -43.67 -64.30
C VAL A 124 47.22 -43.95 -62.82
N VAL A 125 46.99 -42.90 -62.04
CA VAL A 125 46.50 -43.03 -60.66
C VAL A 125 45.03 -43.46 -60.75
N LYS A 126 44.74 -44.71 -60.39
CA LYS A 126 43.36 -45.19 -60.19
C LYS A 126 42.66 -44.24 -59.21
N LYS A 127 41.63 -43.53 -59.69
CA LYS A 127 40.80 -42.61 -58.93
C LYS A 127 40.19 -43.36 -57.73
N LYS A 128 40.75 -43.17 -56.53
CA LYS A 128 40.21 -43.73 -55.29
C LYS A 128 38.83 -43.13 -55.08
N LYS A 129 37.78 -43.96 -55.14
CA LYS A 129 36.37 -43.57 -54.97
C LYS A 129 36.25 -42.75 -53.69
N SER A 130 35.85 -41.48 -53.83
CA SER A 130 35.74 -40.51 -52.74
C SER A 130 34.81 -41.05 -51.65
N ARG A 131 35.38 -41.43 -50.51
CA ARG A 131 34.62 -41.85 -49.31
C ARG A 131 33.92 -40.67 -48.61
N LYS A 132 33.95 -39.46 -49.18
CA LYS A 132 33.33 -38.25 -48.61
C LYS A 132 31.82 -38.41 -48.36
N TRP A 133 31.13 -39.19 -49.20
CA TRP A 133 29.70 -39.47 -49.01
C TRP A 133 29.40 -40.28 -47.74
N GLN A 134 30.35 -41.10 -47.27
CA GLN A 134 30.20 -41.85 -46.00
C GLN A 134 30.21 -40.90 -44.80
N TYR A 135 31.03 -39.84 -44.81
CA TYR A 135 31.03 -38.84 -43.75
C TYR A 135 29.74 -38.00 -43.76
N VAL A 136 29.24 -37.64 -44.94
CA VAL A 136 27.94 -36.96 -45.07
C VAL A 136 26.82 -37.84 -44.52
N ALA A 137 26.82 -39.14 -44.84
CA ALA A 137 25.85 -40.08 -44.31
C ALA A 137 25.95 -40.25 -42.78
N ILE A 138 27.16 -40.27 -42.21
CA ILE A 138 27.37 -40.35 -40.76
C ILE A 138 26.88 -39.07 -40.06
N VAL A 139 27.16 -37.88 -40.62
CA VAL A 139 26.71 -36.61 -40.05
C VAL A 139 25.18 -36.52 -40.10
N LEU A 140 24.56 -36.90 -41.23
CA LEU A 140 23.10 -36.94 -41.34
C LEU A 140 22.47 -37.95 -40.38
N PHE A 141 23.11 -39.11 -40.18
CA PHE A 141 22.66 -40.10 -39.20
C PHE A 141 22.79 -39.59 -37.76
N LEU A 142 23.88 -38.90 -37.41
CA LEU A 142 24.05 -38.28 -36.10
C LEU A 142 23.01 -37.17 -35.87
N LEU A 143 22.76 -36.31 -36.85
CA LEU A 143 21.71 -35.29 -36.77
C LEU A 143 20.31 -35.91 -36.64
N PHE A 144 20.07 -37.03 -37.31
CA PHE A 144 18.82 -37.78 -37.18
C PHE A 144 18.66 -38.39 -35.78
N VAL A 145 19.72 -38.97 -35.21
CA VAL A 145 19.72 -39.50 -33.83
C VAL A 145 19.53 -38.38 -32.81
N ILE A 146 20.20 -37.24 -32.99
CA ILE A 146 20.01 -36.04 -32.16
C ILE A 146 18.57 -35.53 -32.28
N GLY A 147 18.02 -35.47 -33.50
CA GLY A 147 16.65 -35.05 -33.76
C GLY A 147 15.60 -35.98 -33.13
N ILE A 148 15.83 -37.30 -33.17
CA ILE A 148 14.98 -38.28 -32.47
C ILE A 148 15.11 -38.12 -30.95
N GLY A 149 16.32 -37.91 -30.43
CA GLY A 149 16.54 -37.63 -29.02
C GLY A 149 15.79 -36.37 -28.57
N PHE A 150 15.87 -35.31 -29.38
CA PHE A 150 15.18 -34.05 -29.13
C PHE A 150 13.66 -34.21 -29.20
N ALA A 151 13.15 -34.95 -30.17
CA ALA A 151 11.72 -35.25 -30.29
C ALA A 151 11.21 -36.14 -29.15
N ALA A 152 12.01 -37.11 -28.69
CA ALA A 152 11.67 -37.95 -27.55
C ALA A 152 11.66 -37.16 -26.24
N ILE A 153 12.61 -36.24 -26.04
CA ILE A 153 12.61 -35.32 -24.91
C ILE A 153 11.39 -34.39 -24.99
N TYR A 154 11.14 -33.76 -26.14
CA TYR A 154 9.97 -32.90 -26.36
C TYR A 154 8.65 -33.63 -26.07
N GLN A 155 8.54 -34.88 -26.48
CA GLN A 155 7.34 -35.69 -26.25
C GLN A 155 7.24 -36.25 -24.82
N SER A 156 8.37 -36.41 -24.12
CA SER A 156 8.39 -36.84 -22.72
C SER A 156 8.12 -35.70 -21.74
N PHE A 157 8.27 -34.44 -22.18
CA PHE A 157 7.98 -33.20 -21.42
C PHE A 157 6.72 -32.47 -21.91
N ASN A 158 5.87 -33.11 -22.73
CA ASN A 158 4.59 -32.55 -23.19
C ASN A 158 4.66 -31.16 -23.89
N GLY A 159 5.84 -30.70 -24.30
CA GLY A 159 6.06 -29.36 -24.87
C GLY A 159 6.68 -28.32 -23.92
N ASP A 160 6.76 -28.59 -22.61
CA ASP A 160 7.26 -27.65 -21.60
C ASP A 160 8.77 -27.77 -21.40
N LEU A 161 9.52 -27.45 -22.44
CA LEU A 161 10.99 -27.40 -22.42
C LEU A 161 11.55 -26.00 -22.06
N TYR A 162 10.66 -25.04 -21.79
CA TYR A 162 11.00 -23.77 -21.18
C TYR A 162 10.55 -23.84 -19.72
N SER A 163 11.48 -23.73 -18.78
CA SER A 163 11.14 -23.23 -17.44
C SER A 163 10.36 -21.95 -17.67
N SER A 164 9.06 -21.92 -17.34
CA SER A 164 8.31 -20.69 -17.53
C SER A 164 8.99 -19.61 -16.69
N ASN A 165 9.17 -18.44 -17.27
CA ASN A 165 9.69 -17.28 -16.53
C ASN A 165 8.55 -16.62 -15.76
N ASP A 166 7.49 -17.37 -15.43
CA ASP A 166 6.29 -16.84 -14.82
C ASP A 166 6.63 -16.29 -13.45
N LYS A 167 6.15 -15.08 -13.19
CA LYS A 167 6.44 -14.31 -11.99
C LYS A 167 5.17 -14.08 -11.19
N ILE A 168 5.34 -14.03 -9.88
CA ILE A 168 4.39 -13.37 -8.99
C ILE A 168 5.05 -12.09 -8.48
N ALA A 169 4.40 -10.95 -8.75
CA ALA A 169 4.87 -9.66 -8.31
C ALA A 169 4.38 -9.38 -6.89
N VAL A 170 5.30 -9.17 -5.95
CA VAL A 170 4.99 -8.79 -4.57
C VAL A 170 5.23 -7.30 -4.38
N ILE A 171 4.19 -6.59 -3.94
CA ILE A 171 4.21 -5.15 -3.65
C ILE A 171 3.95 -4.96 -2.16
N TYR A 172 4.89 -4.34 -1.45
CA TYR A 172 4.72 -3.99 -0.04
C TYR A 172 4.00 -2.66 0.12
N ILE A 173 3.03 -2.62 1.02
CA ILE A 173 2.27 -1.43 1.41
C ILE A 173 2.36 -1.31 2.93
N GLU A 174 3.38 -0.59 3.40
CA GLU A 174 3.75 -0.52 4.82
C GLU A 174 3.69 0.91 5.36
N GLY A 175 3.07 1.07 6.52
CA GLY A 175 2.99 2.36 7.21
C GLY A 175 1.78 3.22 6.79
N THR A 176 1.83 4.51 7.10
CA THR A 176 0.72 5.45 6.91
C THR A 176 0.54 5.76 5.43
N MET A 177 -0.71 5.66 4.94
CA MET A 177 -1.04 5.98 3.57
C MET A 177 -1.12 7.49 3.34
N VAL A 178 -0.45 7.98 2.30
CA VAL A 178 -0.38 9.41 1.98
C VAL A 178 -0.53 9.66 0.47
N THR A 179 -1.02 10.84 0.13
CA THR A 179 -0.98 11.37 -1.24
C THR A 179 0.21 12.30 -1.35
N SER A 180 1.29 11.85 -1.99
CA SER A 180 2.54 12.59 -2.27
C SER A 180 3.60 11.54 -2.62
N SER A 181 4.48 11.86 -3.56
CA SER A 181 5.66 11.05 -3.89
C SER A 181 6.73 11.10 -2.78
N VAL A 182 6.38 10.67 -1.57
CA VAL A 182 7.33 10.40 -0.50
C VAL A 182 7.96 9.03 -0.78
N PRO A 183 9.30 8.90 -0.76
CA PRO A 183 9.95 7.60 -0.84
C PRO A 183 9.38 6.61 0.17
N GLY A 184 8.88 5.46 -0.30
CA GLY A 184 8.43 4.37 0.56
C GLY A 184 9.53 3.86 1.50
N GLY A 185 9.12 3.27 2.62
CA GLY A 185 10.04 2.66 3.59
C GLY A 185 10.44 3.54 4.78
N LEU A 186 9.95 4.78 4.87
CA LEU A 186 10.05 5.64 6.06
C LEU A 186 8.78 5.59 6.94
N GLY A 187 8.06 4.47 6.90
CA GLY A 187 6.76 4.34 7.59
C GLY A 187 5.60 4.99 6.84
N TYR A 188 5.76 5.26 5.54
CA TYR A 188 4.73 5.77 4.65
C TYR A 188 4.58 4.88 3.41
N ALA A 189 3.34 4.82 2.90
CA ALA A 189 3.00 4.19 1.63
C ALA A 189 2.25 5.22 0.77
N SER A 190 2.88 5.71 -0.30
CA SER A 190 2.25 6.68 -1.20
C SER A 190 1.33 5.99 -2.22
N SER A 191 0.18 6.60 -2.52
CA SER A 191 -0.72 6.09 -3.56
C SER A 191 -0.05 6.08 -4.94
N GLU A 192 0.85 7.02 -5.21
CA GLU A 192 1.62 7.07 -6.46
C GLU A 192 2.57 5.87 -6.60
N GLU A 193 3.34 5.52 -5.56
CA GLU A 193 4.24 4.36 -5.61
C GLU A 193 3.46 3.05 -5.72
N ILE A 194 2.38 2.91 -4.96
CA ILE A 194 1.49 1.75 -5.04
C ILE A 194 0.99 1.60 -6.48
N SER A 195 0.45 2.68 -7.04
CA SER A 195 -0.11 2.67 -8.39
C SER A 195 0.93 2.35 -9.45
N ASP A 196 2.12 2.97 -9.36
CA ASP A 196 3.20 2.74 -10.30
C ASP A 196 3.72 1.30 -10.25
N ASN A 197 3.79 0.68 -9.07
CA ASN A 197 4.21 -0.72 -8.94
C ASN A 197 3.15 -1.68 -9.49
N ILE A 198 1.86 -1.40 -9.28
CA ILE A 198 0.78 -2.18 -9.89
C ILE A 198 0.87 -2.08 -11.42
N ARG A 199 1.01 -0.87 -11.98
CA ARG A 199 1.17 -0.67 -13.43
C ARG A 199 2.41 -1.37 -13.99
N LYS A 200 3.53 -1.31 -13.29
CA LYS A 200 4.75 -2.02 -13.71
C LYS A 200 4.52 -3.52 -13.74
N ALA A 201 3.84 -4.07 -12.74
CA ALA A 201 3.48 -5.48 -12.70
C ALA A 201 2.55 -5.87 -13.86
N LEU A 202 1.51 -5.07 -14.13
CA LEU A 202 0.58 -5.31 -15.24
C LEU A 202 1.22 -5.18 -16.64
N ASN A 203 2.31 -4.41 -16.77
CA ASN A 203 3.03 -4.24 -18.03
C ASN A 203 4.13 -5.28 -18.25
N ASP A 204 4.42 -6.17 -17.28
CA ASP A 204 5.36 -7.28 -17.45
C ASP A 204 4.59 -8.55 -17.84
N ASP A 205 4.69 -8.96 -19.10
CA ASP A 205 4.00 -10.16 -19.63
C ASP A 205 4.35 -11.45 -18.88
N ASP A 206 5.49 -11.49 -18.16
CA ASP A 206 5.87 -12.63 -17.33
C ASP A 206 5.14 -12.64 -15.97
N VAL A 207 4.58 -11.51 -15.52
CA VAL A 207 3.83 -11.44 -14.25
C VAL A 207 2.45 -12.04 -14.44
N LYS A 208 2.18 -13.12 -13.72
CA LYS A 208 0.93 -13.88 -13.81
C LYS A 208 -0.03 -13.61 -12.66
N ALA A 209 0.46 -13.07 -11.54
CA ALA A 209 -0.35 -12.59 -10.44
C ALA A 209 0.38 -11.50 -9.63
N ILE A 210 -0.40 -10.70 -8.90
CA ILE A 210 0.08 -9.66 -7.99
C ILE A 210 -0.30 -10.04 -6.56
N VAL A 211 0.67 -9.98 -5.64
CA VAL A 211 0.42 -10.09 -4.20
C VAL A 211 0.69 -8.75 -3.53
N LEU A 212 -0.35 -8.16 -2.95
CA LEU A 212 -0.26 -6.93 -2.15
C LEU A 212 -0.01 -7.30 -0.69
N ARG A 213 1.22 -7.11 -0.20
CA ARG A 213 1.59 -7.36 1.19
C ARG A 213 1.36 -6.11 2.03
N ILE A 214 0.29 -6.08 2.81
CA ILE A 214 -0.18 -4.88 3.50
C ILE A 214 0.15 -4.95 5.00
N ASN A 215 0.79 -3.91 5.52
CA ASN A 215 0.93 -3.68 6.96
C ASN A 215 0.74 -2.19 7.28
N SER A 216 -0.51 -1.75 7.29
CA SER A 216 -0.90 -0.34 7.37
C SER A 216 -2.17 -0.15 8.20
N GLY A 217 -2.19 0.91 9.02
CA GLY A 217 -3.39 1.38 9.71
C GLY A 217 -4.30 2.28 8.87
N GLY A 218 -3.95 2.52 7.60
CA GLY A 218 -4.61 3.49 6.72
C GLY A 218 -3.90 4.84 6.71
N GLY A 219 -4.65 5.92 6.48
CA GLY A 219 -4.10 7.27 6.34
C GLY A 219 -5.05 8.18 5.56
N SER A 220 -4.51 8.92 4.58
CA SER A 220 -5.29 9.79 3.70
C SER A 220 -6.40 9.01 2.99
N SER A 221 -7.65 9.50 3.08
CA SER A 221 -8.78 8.92 2.35
C SER A 221 -8.57 8.98 0.83
N THR A 222 -7.96 10.05 0.33
CA THR A 222 -7.63 10.17 -1.10
C THR A 222 -6.58 9.15 -1.53
N ALA A 223 -5.59 8.85 -0.67
CA ALA A 223 -4.61 7.82 -0.99
C ALA A 223 -5.24 6.42 -1.02
N GLY A 224 -6.20 6.17 -0.11
CA GLY A 224 -7.02 4.95 -0.10
C GLY A 224 -7.81 4.80 -1.41
N GLU A 225 -8.51 5.86 -1.82
CA GLU A 225 -9.31 5.90 -3.05
C GLU A 225 -8.47 5.68 -4.32
N GLU A 226 -7.35 6.40 -4.45
CA GLU A 226 -6.46 6.26 -5.61
C GLU A 226 -5.90 4.84 -5.72
N ALA A 227 -5.51 4.24 -4.58
CA ALA A 227 -5.03 2.87 -4.54
C ALA A 227 -6.17 1.86 -4.83
N TYR A 228 -7.36 2.07 -4.26
CA TYR A 228 -8.56 1.28 -4.54
C TYR A 228 -8.85 1.20 -6.04
N GLU A 229 -8.89 2.34 -6.71
CA GLU A 229 -9.12 2.45 -8.14
C GLU A 229 -8.08 1.70 -8.98
N GLU A 230 -6.81 1.71 -8.56
CA GLU A 230 -5.76 0.97 -9.29
C GLU A 230 -5.83 -0.54 -9.03
N VAL A 231 -6.12 -0.97 -7.79
CA VAL A 231 -6.30 -2.39 -7.46
C VAL A 231 -7.52 -2.96 -8.18
N LYS A 232 -8.63 -2.21 -8.24
CA LYS A 232 -9.83 -2.60 -8.99
C LYS A 232 -9.52 -2.81 -10.48
N LYS A 233 -8.83 -1.87 -11.11
CA LYS A 233 -8.39 -2.01 -12.52
C LYS A 233 -7.49 -3.22 -12.74
N ALA A 234 -6.62 -3.54 -11.77
CA ALA A 234 -5.76 -4.70 -11.86
C ALA A 234 -6.54 -6.02 -11.77
N SER A 235 -7.47 -6.15 -10.81
CA SER A 235 -8.35 -7.34 -10.73
C SER A 235 -9.19 -7.49 -12.01
N GLU A 236 -9.75 -6.39 -12.52
CA GLU A 236 -10.53 -6.39 -13.77
C GLU A 236 -9.71 -6.68 -15.03
N SER A 237 -8.37 -6.58 -14.98
CA SER A 237 -7.51 -6.85 -16.14
C SER A 237 -7.33 -8.36 -16.41
N GLY A 238 -7.78 -9.21 -15.49
CA GLY A 238 -7.61 -10.67 -15.56
C GLY A 238 -6.25 -11.17 -15.04
N VAL A 239 -5.43 -10.30 -14.44
CA VAL A 239 -4.26 -10.71 -13.64
C VAL A 239 -4.73 -10.84 -12.19
N PRO A 240 -4.72 -12.03 -11.58
CA PRO A 240 -5.16 -12.19 -10.20
C PRO A 240 -4.40 -11.29 -9.23
N VAL A 241 -5.13 -10.57 -8.39
CA VAL A 241 -4.64 -9.73 -7.31
C VAL A 241 -5.04 -10.34 -5.97
N VAL A 242 -4.04 -10.76 -5.20
CA VAL A 242 -4.21 -11.35 -3.87
C VAL A 242 -3.66 -10.40 -2.81
N VAL A 243 -4.50 -10.04 -1.84
CA VAL A 243 -4.06 -9.28 -0.66
C VAL A 243 -3.57 -10.24 0.41
N SER A 244 -2.39 -9.96 0.95
CA SER A 244 -1.86 -10.60 2.16
C SER A 244 -1.77 -9.58 3.28
N MET A 245 -2.70 -9.63 4.23
CA MET A 245 -2.70 -8.75 5.39
C MET A 245 -1.65 -9.19 6.41
N GLY A 246 -0.88 -8.21 6.89
CA GLY A 246 0.10 -8.34 7.96
C GLY A 246 -0.52 -8.21 9.33
N SER A 247 0.17 -7.50 10.23
CA SER A 247 -0.39 -7.24 11.56
C SER A 247 -1.62 -6.34 11.48
N THR A 248 -1.61 -5.37 10.54
CA THR A 248 -2.71 -4.41 10.36
C THR A 248 -3.00 -4.17 8.88
N ALA A 249 -4.28 -4.10 8.52
CA ALA A 249 -4.76 -3.63 7.22
C ALA A 249 -6.13 -2.97 7.44
N ALA A 250 -6.14 -1.74 7.95
CA ALA A 250 -7.32 -1.06 8.48
C ALA A 250 -7.58 0.28 7.77
N SER A 251 -8.83 0.76 7.80
CA SER A 251 -9.25 2.06 7.22
C SER A 251 -8.90 2.15 5.73
N ALA A 252 -8.19 3.19 5.27
CA ALA A 252 -7.76 3.33 3.87
C ALA A 252 -7.00 2.10 3.32
N ALA A 253 -6.29 1.35 4.19
CA ALA A 253 -5.63 0.10 3.77
C ALA A 253 -6.61 -1.05 3.56
N TYR A 254 -7.75 -1.07 4.27
CA TYR A 254 -8.84 -1.99 3.96
C TYR A 254 -9.58 -1.55 2.68
N HIS A 255 -9.76 -0.23 2.48
CA HIS A 255 -10.36 0.33 1.27
C HIS A 255 -9.63 -0.17 0.01
N LEU A 256 -8.32 0.02 -0.08
CA LEU A 256 -7.54 -0.47 -1.23
C LEU A 256 -7.52 -2.01 -1.36
N SER A 257 -7.74 -2.73 -0.25
CA SER A 257 -7.76 -4.20 -0.25
C SER A 257 -9.06 -4.75 -0.82
N SER A 258 -10.16 -4.01 -0.67
CA SER A 258 -11.51 -4.51 -0.93
C SER A 258 -11.76 -5.02 -2.36
N PRO A 259 -11.18 -4.46 -3.45
CA PRO A 259 -11.41 -4.93 -4.81
C PRO A 259 -10.43 -6.01 -5.27
N ALA A 260 -9.61 -6.56 -4.37
CA ALA A 260 -8.75 -7.70 -4.71
C ALA A 260 -9.58 -8.98 -4.92
N ASP A 261 -9.12 -9.86 -5.80
CA ASP A 261 -9.79 -11.13 -6.11
C ASP A 261 -9.82 -12.09 -4.90
N LEU A 262 -8.82 -11.97 -4.01
CA LEU A 262 -8.73 -12.74 -2.78
C LEU A 262 -8.03 -11.95 -1.69
N ILE A 263 -8.62 -11.91 -0.49
CA ILE A 263 -8.05 -11.28 0.70
C ILE A 263 -7.71 -12.37 1.72
N VAL A 264 -6.43 -12.44 2.08
CA VAL A 264 -5.90 -13.38 3.08
C VAL A 264 -5.45 -12.61 4.32
N ALA A 265 -5.91 -13.04 5.50
CA ALA A 265 -5.50 -12.44 6.78
C ALA A 265 -5.05 -13.49 7.79
N ASN A 266 -4.13 -13.12 8.67
CA ASN A 266 -3.86 -13.95 9.84
C ASN A 266 -5.07 -13.89 10.80
N PRO A 267 -5.38 -14.96 11.58
CA PRO A 267 -6.47 -14.90 12.56
C PRO A 267 -6.38 -13.72 13.54
N SER A 268 -5.17 -13.22 13.82
CA SER A 268 -4.90 -12.09 14.72
C SER A 268 -4.63 -10.76 13.99
N THR A 269 -4.72 -10.70 12.66
CA THR A 269 -4.63 -9.43 11.91
C THR A 269 -5.69 -8.46 12.41
N MET A 270 -5.35 -7.18 12.55
CA MET A 270 -6.32 -6.10 12.79
C MET A 270 -6.73 -5.48 11.46
N THR A 271 -8.01 -5.58 11.12
CA THR A 271 -8.58 -5.03 9.88
C THR A 271 -9.93 -4.36 10.14
N GLY A 272 -10.68 -4.05 9.09
CA GLY A 272 -11.87 -3.21 9.17
C GLY A 272 -11.49 -1.76 9.39
N SER A 273 -11.97 -1.16 10.49
CA SER A 273 -11.90 0.29 10.71
C SER A 273 -12.50 1.06 9.53
N ILE A 274 -13.58 0.53 8.96
CA ILE A 274 -14.30 1.14 7.85
C ILE A 274 -15.03 2.36 8.40
N GLY A 275 -14.52 3.53 8.05
CA GLY A 275 -14.92 4.80 8.65
C GLY A 275 -14.00 5.93 8.22
N THR A 276 -14.46 7.17 8.44
CA THR A 276 -13.72 8.39 8.11
C THR A 276 -13.77 9.33 9.30
N ILE A 277 -12.64 9.97 9.59
CA ILE A 277 -12.55 10.98 10.64
C ILE A 277 -11.87 12.24 10.10
N TRP A 278 -12.29 13.40 10.61
CA TRP A 278 -11.58 14.66 10.42
C TRP A 278 -11.47 15.34 11.77
N GLN A 279 -10.24 15.43 12.28
CA GLN A 279 -9.97 15.95 13.62
C GLN A 279 -9.64 17.44 13.58
N PHE A 280 -10.24 18.18 14.51
CA PHE A 280 -9.93 19.59 14.79
C PHE A 280 -9.68 19.78 16.27
N GLN A 281 -8.79 20.72 16.61
CA GLN A 281 -8.49 21.07 18.00
C GLN A 281 -9.15 22.40 18.36
N ASN A 282 -9.57 22.55 19.61
CA ASN A 282 -9.97 23.84 20.17
C ASN A 282 -9.08 24.16 21.38
N LEU A 283 -8.23 25.16 21.21
CA LEU A 283 -7.29 25.68 22.20
C LEU A 283 -7.63 27.12 22.62
N SER A 284 -8.83 27.62 22.30
CA SER A 284 -9.27 28.98 22.65
C SER A 284 -9.12 29.27 24.15
N GLU A 285 -9.61 28.38 25.00
CA GLU A 285 -9.48 28.52 26.47
C GLU A 285 -8.03 28.56 26.96
N TYR A 286 -7.13 27.81 26.29
CA TYR A 286 -5.69 27.83 26.60
C TYR A 286 -5.10 29.21 26.26
N TYR A 287 -5.38 29.74 25.08
CA TYR A 287 -4.87 31.05 24.67
C TYR A 287 -5.44 32.19 25.49
N ASP A 288 -6.73 32.14 25.84
CA ASP A 288 -7.36 33.12 26.74
C ASP A 288 -6.65 33.16 28.11
N LYS A 289 -6.31 31.98 28.65
CA LYS A 289 -5.59 31.87 29.93
C LYS A 289 -4.17 32.45 29.86
N GLU A 290 -3.47 32.22 28.75
CA GLU A 290 -2.11 32.73 28.52
C GLU A 290 -2.10 34.19 28.04
N GLY A 291 -3.28 34.82 27.89
CA GLY A 291 -3.41 36.21 27.44
C GLY A 291 -3.00 36.43 25.98
N VAL A 292 -3.11 35.39 25.14
CA VAL A 292 -2.79 35.43 23.72
C VAL A 292 -4.07 35.68 22.92
N GLU A 293 -4.14 36.82 22.24
CA GLU A 293 -5.27 37.18 21.38
C GLU A 293 -4.89 37.07 19.90
N TYR A 294 -5.73 36.40 19.11
CA TYR A 294 -5.56 36.29 17.66
C TYR A 294 -6.56 37.20 16.93
N TYR A 295 -6.05 38.09 16.08
CA TYR A 295 -6.87 38.87 15.16
C TYR A 295 -6.73 38.33 13.73
N ILE A 296 -7.79 37.69 13.20
CA ILE A 296 -7.78 37.01 11.91
C ILE A 296 -8.50 37.88 10.87
N VAL A 297 -7.76 38.33 9.86
CA VAL A 297 -8.34 38.97 8.66
C VAL A 297 -8.44 37.91 7.57
N LYS A 298 -9.67 37.64 7.10
CA LYS A 298 -9.97 36.58 6.14
C LYS A 298 -10.83 37.06 4.98
N SER A 299 -10.64 36.45 3.82
CA SER A 299 -11.39 36.77 2.59
C SER A 299 -12.76 36.09 2.50
N GLY A 300 -13.04 35.12 3.38
CA GLY A 300 -14.31 34.39 3.43
C GLY A 300 -14.48 33.68 4.77
N GLU A 301 -15.72 33.35 5.10
CA GLU A 301 -16.11 32.86 6.43
C GLU A 301 -15.38 31.58 6.85
N PHE A 302 -15.33 30.58 5.97
CA PHE A 302 -14.71 29.27 6.21
C PHE A 302 -13.17 29.25 6.04
N LYS A 303 -12.53 30.37 5.70
CA LYS A 303 -11.10 30.34 5.28
C LYS A 303 -10.13 30.00 6.41
N ASP A 304 -10.56 30.20 7.64
CA ASP A 304 -9.84 29.85 8.88
C ASP A 304 -10.58 28.75 9.67
N MET A 305 -11.45 27.97 9.01
CA MET A 305 -12.07 26.80 9.61
C MET A 305 -11.00 25.85 10.15
N GLY A 306 -11.20 25.38 11.38
CA GLY A 306 -10.23 24.53 12.08
C GLY A 306 -9.12 25.29 12.77
N ASN A 307 -9.14 26.62 12.79
CA ASN A 307 -8.19 27.39 13.59
C ASN A 307 -8.37 27.09 15.09
N ALA A 308 -7.33 26.51 15.69
CA ALA A 308 -7.35 26.10 17.09
C ALA A 308 -7.59 27.25 18.07
N ALA A 309 -7.29 28.51 17.71
CA ALA A 309 -7.46 29.66 18.59
C ALA A 309 -8.92 30.04 18.87
N ARG A 310 -9.87 29.58 18.05
CA ARG A 310 -11.31 29.84 18.23
C ARG A 310 -12.18 28.58 18.17
N GLY A 311 -11.62 27.46 17.72
CA GLY A 311 -12.38 26.25 17.44
C GLY A 311 -13.36 26.43 16.27
N LEU A 312 -14.21 25.43 16.05
CA LEU A 312 -15.21 25.44 14.98
C LEU A 312 -16.47 26.20 15.37
N SER A 313 -16.99 27.03 14.46
CA SER A 313 -18.37 27.54 14.54
C SER A 313 -19.38 26.41 14.28
N ASP A 314 -20.67 26.67 14.50
CA ASP A 314 -21.71 25.67 14.23
C ASP A 314 -21.86 25.38 12.74
N ASP A 315 -21.77 26.40 11.88
CA ASP A 315 -21.77 26.24 10.41
C ASP A 315 -20.55 25.43 9.93
N GLU A 316 -19.39 25.61 10.56
CA GLU A 316 -18.18 24.84 10.27
C GLU A 316 -18.29 23.39 10.73
N LYS A 317 -18.94 23.11 11.86
CA LYS A 317 -19.24 21.73 12.31
C LYS A 317 -20.20 21.05 11.33
N GLU A 318 -21.25 21.74 10.89
CA GLU A 318 -22.19 21.19 9.91
C GLU A 318 -21.47 20.88 8.58
N TYR A 319 -20.64 21.80 8.11
CA TYR A 319 -19.82 21.59 6.91
C TYR A 319 -18.86 20.40 7.07
N ALA A 320 -18.12 20.31 8.18
CA ALA A 320 -17.19 19.21 8.43
C ALA A 320 -17.93 17.85 8.48
N ASN A 321 -19.10 17.79 9.13
CA ASN A 321 -19.94 16.59 9.17
C ASN A 321 -20.38 16.17 7.76
N LYS A 322 -20.78 17.14 6.92
CA LYS A 322 -21.14 16.86 5.52
C LYS A 322 -19.98 16.23 4.75
N VAL A 323 -18.78 16.81 4.85
CA VAL A 323 -17.59 16.30 4.16
C VAL A 323 -17.24 14.88 4.63
N VAL A 324 -17.22 14.64 5.94
CA VAL A 324 -16.95 13.30 6.49
C VAL A 324 -18.00 12.29 6.05
N ALA A 325 -19.29 12.66 6.04
CA ALA A 325 -20.37 11.77 5.61
C ALA A 325 -20.29 11.41 4.12
N GLU A 326 -19.85 12.34 3.27
CA GLU A 326 -19.65 12.10 1.84
C GLU A 326 -18.51 11.08 1.60
N VAL A 327 -17.34 11.32 2.19
CA VAL A 327 -16.19 10.40 2.08
C VAL A 327 -16.53 9.02 2.66
N TYR A 328 -17.21 8.97 3.81
CA TYR A 328 -17.68 7.71 4.39
C TYR A 328 -18.64 6.97 3.46
N SER A 329 -19.55 7.67 2.80
CA SER A 329 -20.54 7.06 1.91
C SER A 329 -19.88 6.43 0.69
N ASN A 330 -18.83 7.06 0.14
CA ASN A 330 -18.05 6.49 -0.96
C ASN A 330 -17.33 5.21 -0.51
N PHE A 331 -16.60 5.26 0.62
CA PHE A 331 -15.91 4.07 1.14
C PHE A 331 -16.88 2.89 1.39
N VAL A 332 -18.06 3.15 1.95
CA VAL A 332 -19.10 2.13 2.12
C VAL A 332 -19.59 1.58 0.78
N ALA A 333 -19.78 2.44 -0.23
CA ALA A 333 -20.24 2.02 -1.55
C ALA A 333 -19.19 1.13 -2.25
N ASP A 334 -17.92 1.51 -2.18
CA ASP A 334 -16.81 0.76 -2.77
C ASP A 334 -16.65 -0.63 -2.15
N VAL A 335 -16.73 -0.71 -0.82
CA VAL A 335 -16.69 -2.00 -0.11
C VAL A 335 -17.92 -2.84 -0.47
N ALA A 336 -19.10 -2.22 -0.56
CA ALA A 336 -20.33 -2.92 -0.94
C ALA A 336 -20.24 -3.52 -2.34
N GLU A 337 -19.76 -2.74 -3.30
CA GLU A 337 -19.52 -3.20 -4.68
C GLU A 337 -18.47 -4.31 -4.72
N SER A 338 -17.31 -4.09 -4.10
CA SER A 338 -16.15 -4.98 -4.25
C SER A 338 -16.27 -6.29 -3.48
N ARG A 339 -17.07 -6.31 -2.41
CA ARG A 339 -17.27 -7.49 -1.55
C ARG A 339 -18.62 -8.15 -1.77
N ASP A 340 -19.35 -7.77 -2.83
CA ASP A 340 -20.68 -8.28 -3.15
C ASP A 340 -21.67 -8.21 -1.97
N MET A 341 -21.61 -7.12 -1.20
CA MET A 341 -22.46 -6.86 -0.04
C MET A 341 -23.48 -5.77 -0.33
N SER A 342 -24.64 -5.80 0.35
CA SER A 342 -25.51 -4.63 0.32
C SER A 342 -24.88 -3.47 1.09
N VAL A 343 -25.14 -2.24 0.65
CA VAL A 343 -24.75 -1.02 1.39
C VAL A 343 -25.23 -1.06 2.84
N SER A 344 -26.41 -1.64 3.12
CA SER A 344 -26.91 -1.80 4.49
C SER A 344 -26.09 -2.76 5.33
N GLU A 345 -25.62 -3.87 4.76
CA GLU A 345 -24.74 -4.82 5.44
C GLU A 345 -23.41 -4.15 5.77
N VAL A 346 -22.78 -3.50 4.78
CA VAL A 346 -21.52 -2.77 5.01
C VAL A 346 -21.68 -1.70 6.07
N LYS A 347 -22.76 -0.90 6.05
CA LYS A 347 -23.03 0.11 7.09
C LYS A 347 -23.13 -0.49 8.49
N SER A 348 -23.65 -1.70 8.64
CA SER A 348 -23.70 -2.37 9.95
C SER A 348 -22.32 -2.79 10.48
N LEU A 349 -21.35 -2.94 9.57
CA LEU A 349 -19.96 -3.28 9.86
C LEU A 349 -19.04 -2.05 9.93
N ALA A 350 -19.47 -0.93 9.35
CA ALA A 350 -18.69 0.27 9.09
C ALA A 350 -19.00 1.41 10.08
N ASP A 351 -18.84 1.16 11.37
CA ASP A 351 -18.91 2.21 12.40
C ASP A 351 -17.52 2.63 12.93
N GLY A 352 -16.46 2.25 12.20
CA GLY A 352 -15.08 2.55 12.54
C GLY A 352 -14.40 1.55 13.49
N ARG A 353 -15.10 0.51 13.97
CA ARG A 353 -14.46 -0.53 14.81
C ARG A 353 -13.46 -1.39 14.02
N ILE A 354 -12.48 -1.94 14.74
CA ILE A 354 -11.57 -2.95 14.21
C ILE A 354 -12.18 -4.35 14.34
N TYR A 355 -11.76 -5.25 13.45
CA TYR A 355 -12.04 -6.69 13.52
C TYR A 355 -10.73 -7.46 13.52
N THR A 356 -10.70 -8.59 14.23
CA THR A 356 -9.65 -9.58 14.03
C THR A 356 -9.82 -10.26 12.67
N GLY A 357 -8.76 -10.81 12.08
CA GLY A 357 -8.86 -11.52 10.81
C GLY A 357 -9.86 -12.68 10.85
N ARG A 358 -10.01 -13.34 12.01
CA ARG A 358 -11.06 -14.36 12.21
C ARG A 358 -12.46 -13.79 12.09
N GLU A 359 -12.77 -12.72 12.81
CA GLU A 359 -14.07 -12.05 12.74
C GLU A 359 -14.32 -11.50 11.34
N ALA A 360 -13.30 -10.88 10.73
CA ALA A 360 -13.40 -10.34 9.37
C ALA A 360 -13.77 -11.43 8.35
N LYS A 361 -13.23 -12.65 8.47
CA LYS A 361 -13.65 -13.79 7.63
C LYS A 361 -15.10 -14.20 7.89
N GLU A 362 -15.52 -14.28 9.16
CA GLU A 362 -16.90 -14.60 9.51
C GLU A 362 -17.91 -13.55 8.98
N LEU A 363 -17.48 -12.29 8.88
CA LEU A 363 -18.27 -11.17 8.39
C LEU A 363 -18.19 -10.98 6.86
N GLY A 364 -17.37 -11.76 6.14
CA GLY A 364 -17.18 -11.66 4.69
C GLY A 364 -16.25 -10.53 4.22
N LEU A 365 -15.59 -9.84 5.16
CA LEU A 365 -14.61 -8.78 4.87
C LEU A 365 -13.27 -9.34 4.39
N VAL A 366 -12.98 -10.61 4.69
CA VAL A 366 -11.78 -11.36 4.30
C VAL A 366 -12.21 -12.72 3.78
N ASP A 367 -11.51 -13.24 2.77
CA ASP A 367 -11.84 -14.53 2.15
C ASP A 367 -11.21 -15.70 2.89
N GLU A 368 -9.91 -15.60 3.17
CA GLU A 368 -9.13 -16.71 3.70
C GLU A 368 -8.28 -16.36 4.93
N LEU A 369 -8.10 -17.37 5.79
CA LEU A 369 -7.18 -17.26 6.91
C LEU A 369 -5.85 -17.89 6.53
N GLY A 370 -4.78 -17.13 6.65
CA GLY A 370 -3.45 -17.57 6.24
C GLY A 370 -2.36 -16.57 6.56
N ASN A 371 -1.21 -16.80 5.96
CA ASN A 371 -0.03 -15.97 6.06
C ASN A 371 0.45 -15.53 4.66
N PHE A 372 1.62 -14.89 4.61
CA PHE A 372 2.18 -14.39 3.35
C PHE A 372 2.47 -15.49 2.33
N TYR A 373 2.97 -16.65 2.77
CA TYR A 373 3.24 -17.78 1.88
C TYR A 373 1.95 -18.40 1.36
N ASP A 374 0.92 -18.53 2.19
CA ASP A 374 -0.39 -19.02 1.75
C ASP A 374 -0.98 -18.10 0.66
N ALA A 375 -0.81 -16.78 0.78
CA ALA A 375 -1.26 -15.83 -0.24
C ALA A 375 -0.47 -15.94 -1.56
N ILE A 376 0.84 -16.26 -1.50
CA ILE A 376 1.63 -16.54 -2.71
C ILE A 376 1.15 -17.81 -3.39
N ASP A 377 0.93 -18.88 -2.61
CA ASP A 377 0.46 -20.15 -3.14
C ASP A 377 -0.93 -20.00 -3.79
N MET A 378 -1.85 -19.28 -3.12
CA MET A 378 -3.17 -18.96 -3.67
C MET A 378 -3.09 -18.09 -4.94
N ALA A 379 -2.14 -17.15 -5.01
CA ALA A 379 -1.92 -16.36 -6.21
C ALA A 379 -1.39 -17.22 -7.38
N ALA A 380 -0.50 -18.18 -7.10
CA ALA A 380 -0.01 -19.14 -8.08
C ALA A 380 -1.14 -20.04 -8.60
N ASP A 381 -1.98 -20.53 -7.69
CA ASP A 381 -3.14 -21.37 -8.01
C ASP A 381 -4.16 -20.62 -8.90
N LEU A 382 -4.47 -19.36 -8.56
CA LEU A 382 -5.37 -18.51 -9.35
C LEU A 382 -4.82 -18.21 -10.74
N ALA A 383 -3.49 -18.04 -10.85
CA ALA A 383 -2.81 -17.83 -12.12
C ALA A 383 -2.59 -19.13 -12.93
N GLY A 384 -2.77 -20.30 -12.31
CA GLY A 384 -2.51 -21.60 -12.94
C GLY A 384 -1.04 -21.84 -13.27
N VAL A 385 -0.13 -21.37 -12.42
CA VAL A 385 1.33 -21.50 -12.59
C VAL A 385 1.95 -22.38 -11.52
N ASP A 386 2.88 -23.24 -11.92
CA ASP A 386 3.65 -24.10 -11.03
C ASP A 386 5.07 -23.52 -10.82
N ASP A 387 5.54 -23.45 -9.57
CA ASP A 387 6.89 -22.98 -9.18
C ASP A 387 7.28 -21.58 -9.76
N PRO A 388 6.46 -20.53 -9.55
CA PRO A 388 6.73 -19.21 -10.10
C PRO A 388 7.92 -18.50 -9.42
N THR A 389 8.59 -17.63 -10.18
CA THR A 389 9.62 -16.75 -9.63
C THR A 389 8.98 -15.60 -8.86
N ILE A 390 9.28 -15.47 -7.57
CA ILE A 390 8.77 -14.35 -6.76
C ILE A 390 9.64 -13.10 -6.99
N VAL A 391 9.04 -12.04 -7.51
CA VAL A 391 9.71 -10.76 -7.76
C VAL A 391 9.15 -9.70 -6.83
N TYR A 392 10.02 -9.00 -6.10
CA TYR A 392 9.61 -7.95 -5.17
C TYR A 392 9.80 -6.58 -5.81
N MET A 393 8.71 -5.81 -5.93
CA MET A 393 8.71 -4.55 -6.68
C MET A 393 9.35 -3.39 -5.90
N ASN A 394 9.17 -3.36 -4.59
CA ASN A 394 9.60 -2.25 -3.72
C ASN A 394 10.10 -2.74 -2.35
N LYS A 395 10.77 -3.89 -2.30
CA LYS A 395 11.32 -4.38 -1.02
C LYS A 395 12.28 -3.34 -0.44
N PRO A 396 12.09 -2.89 0.83
CA PRO A 396 13.04 -1.99 1.45
C PRO A 396 14.41 -2.65 1.49
N THR A 397 15.40 -1.98 0.92
CA THR A 397 16.80 -2.42 0.90
C THR A 397 17.59 -1.61 1.93
N LEU A 398 18.67 -2.19 2.48
CA LEU A 398 19.57 -1.43 3.38
C LEU A 398 20.12 -0.17 2.68
N SER A 399 20.29 -0.21 1.36
CA SER A 399 20.65 0.96 0.55
C SER A 399 19.54 2.01 0.47
N SER A 400 18.26 1.61 0.32
CA SER A 400 17.15 2.57 0.30
C SER A 400 16.95 3.22 1.67
N LEU A 401 17.23 2.51 2.76
CA LEU A 401 17.23 3.04 4.13
C LEU A 401 18.42 3.96 4.41
N LEU A 402 19.62 3.64 3.89
CA LEU A 402 20.84 4.41 4.19
C LEU A 402 21.01 5.64 3.29
N PHE A 403 20.52 5.60 2.06
CA PHE A 403 20.77 6.65 1.07
C PHE A 403 19.53 7.42 0.63
N GLY A 404 18.32 7.00 1.04
CA GLY A 404 17.08 7.54 0.48
C GLY A 404 17.00 7.27 -1.03
N SER A 405 15.80 7.25 -1.61
CA SER A 405 15.65 7.02 -3.04
C SER A 405 16.05 8.27 -3.84
N GLU A 406 17.34 8.60 -3.95
CA GLU A 406 17.95 9.61 -4.86
C GLU A 406 17.30 11.02 -4.94
N ALA A 407 16.32 11.30 -4.08
CA ALA A 407 15.60 12.54 -3.92
C ALA A 407 15.43 12.77 -2.42
N ASP A 408 15.91 13.93 -1.98
CA ASP A 408 15.65 14.55 -0.68
C ASP A 408 16.51 14.09 0.50
N ALA A 409 17.75 14.58 0.48
CA ALA A 409 18.66 14.66 1.62
C ALA A 409 18.20 15.59 2.76
N ASP A 410 17.05 16.25 2.63
CA ASP A 410 16.52 17.20 3.63
C ASP A 410 15.67 16.48 4.70
N ALA A 411 14.98 15.40 4.33
CA ALA A 411 14.13 14.62 5.24
C ALA A 411 14.94 13.79 6.25
N THR A 412 16.17 13.40 5.91
CA THR A 412 17.07 12.65 6.80
C THR A 412 17.66 13.53 7.90
N ALA A 413 17.84 14.82 7.65
CA ALA A 413 18.34 15.76 8.65
C ALA A 413 17.33 15.99 9.80
N GLU A 414 16.04 16.08 9.48
CA GLU A 414 14.98 16.31 10.48
C GLU A 414 14.76 15.07 11.38
N LEU A 415 14.90 13.86 10.80
CA LEU A 415 14.78 12.58 11.51
C LEU A 415 15.94 12.32 12.46
N VAL A 416 17.17 12.71 12.09
CA VAL A 416 18.35 12.61 12.98
C VAL A 416 18.22 13.62 14.14
N TYR A 417 17.74 14.84 13.87
CA TYR A 417 17.54 15.85 14.92
C TYR A 417 16.42 15.48 15.93
N TYR A 418 15.35 14.82 15.50
CA TYR A 418 14.28 14.41 16.40
C TYR A 418 14.71 13.33 17.42
N TYR A 419 15.69 12.50 17.07
CA TYR A 419 16.14 11.39 17.91
C TYR A 419 17.32 11.71 18.82
N GLU A 420 18.15 12.71 18.52
CA GLU A 420 19.26 13.08 19.40
C GLU A 420 18.81 13.75 20.71
N ASP A 421 17.64 14.43 20.71
CA ASP A 421 17.12 15.22 21.85
C ASP A 421 15.78 14.75 22.43
N SER A 422 15.29 13.53 22.12
CA SER A 422 14.02 13.05 22.68
C SER A 422 14.13 12.67 24.16
N PRO A 423 13.33 13.26 25.07
CA PRO A 423 13.33 12.91 26.50
C PRO A 423 12.66 11.56 26.81
N PHE A 424 12.22 10.81 25.79
CA PHE A 424 11.49 9.55 25.93
C PHE A 424 12.34 8.28 25.73
N GLY A 425 13.66 8.43 25.61
CA GLY A 425 14.63 7.34 25.77
C GLY A 425 15.30 6.86 24.48
N TYR A 426 16.56 6.43 24.63
CA TYR A 426 17.39 5.87 23.56
C TYR A 426 17.14 4.36 23.41
N LEU A 427 17.13 3.85 22.17
CA LEU A 427 17.14 2.41 21.89
C LEU A 427 18.56 1.87 22.14
N THR A 428 18.71 0.96 23.10
CA THR A 428 19.91 0.11 23.29
C THR A 428 19.97 -1.03 22.29
#